data_AF-A0A925MIY7-F1
#
_entry.id   AF-A0A925MIY7-F1
#
_cell.length_a   1.000
_cell.length_b   1.000
_cell.length_c   1.000
_cell.angle_alpha   90.00
_cell.angle_beta   90.00
_cell.angle_gamma   90.00
#
_symmetry.space_group_name_H-M   'P 1'
#
loop_
_entity.id
_entity.type
_entity.pdbx_description
1 polymer ?
#
loop_
_entity_poly.entity_id
_entity_poly.type
_entity_poly.pdbx_seq_one_letter_code
_entity_poly.pdbx_strand_id
1 'polypeptide(L)'
;MKNPSSFKNILRLPAKSGFALVVTLVLMVLLSILALGMLGLSSITLRTSSVSSPQQQARANARMAMMIALAALQESTGPDQRVTASANLAGNATGSEITGPTPPVNNTNVDGTSKGLTTVYPGTRHWTGVWKPRASNPSLEIFTKTSAPTLVKWLVSGNETATASPGSIDYEINASGEVKLDSGGEPLATILVGANSVGTGSYANYVAAPLVKIKKSVNGDTTGKYAWWIGDEGTKSRINLGPALSPNVAVTYPGLSASRRAWETVNGYANYPQPGTSQSNLLKVVTTKEMELL
;
A
#
# COMPACT_ATOMS: atom_id res chain seq x y z
N MET A 1 89.88 -59.03 55.31
CA MET A 1 88.62 -58.41 55.79
C MET A 1 88.05 -57.66 54.58
N LYS A 2 87.14 -58.21 53.75
CA LYS A 2 85.69 -58.47 53.89
C LYS A 2 84.81 -57.20 54.02
N ASN A 3 84.46 -56.64 52.84
CA ASN A 3 83.15 -56.06 52.44
C ASN A 3 82.71 -54.66 53.01
N PRO A 4 81.62 -54.03 52.53
CA PRO A 4 81.59 -53.07 51.40
C PRO A 4 80.83 -51.75 51.71
N SER A 5 80.87 -50.76 50.80
CA SER A 5 79.86 -49.68 50.75
C SER A 5 79.89 -49.01 49.38
N SER A 6 78.82 -48.48 48.79
CA SER A 6 77.37 -48.67 48.86
C SER A 6 76.86 -47.87 47.65
N PHE A 7 76.18 -48.52 46.70
CA PHE A 7 75.61 -47.84 45.54
C PHE A 7 74.46 -46.91 45.97
N LYS A 8 74.54 -45.62 45.62
CA LYS A 8 73.38 -44.75 45.51
C LYS A 8 73.43 -43.98 44.19
N ASN A 9 73.01 -44.66 43.12
CA ASN A 9 72.51 -43.96 41.94
C ASN A 9 71.16 -43.34 42.31
N ILE A 10 71.15 -42.02 42.47
CA ILE A 10 69.90 -41.24 42.53
C ILE A 10 69.29 -41.30 41.13
N LEU A 11 68.32 -42.20 40.95
CA LEU A 11 67.44 -42.22 39.78
C LEU A 11 66.73 -40.86 39.70
N ARG A 12 67.22 -39.95 38.85
CA ARG A 12 66.43 -38.81 38.39
C ARG A 12 65.27 -39.39 37.57
N LEU A 13 64.08 -39.43 38.17
CA LEU A 13 62.85 -39.67 37.42
C LEU A 13 62.74 -38.61 36.32
N PRO A 14 62.57 -39.00 35.05
CA PRO A 14 62.35 -38.03 33.98
C PRO A 14 61.05 -37.29 34.28
N ALA A 15 61.13 -35.98 34.48
CA ALA A 15 59.95 -35.14 34.59
C ALA A 15 59.18 -35.25 33.26
N LYS A 16 58.01 -35.89 33.28
CA LYS A 16 57.11 -36.00 32.11
C LYS A 16 56.57 -34.59 31.80
N SER A 17 57.25 -33.85 30.93
CA SER A 17 56.88 -32.49 30.50
C SER A 17 55.77 -32.44 29.42
N GLY A 18 55.03 -33.53 29.20
CA GLY A 18 53.97 -33.59 28.18
C GLY A 18 52.61 -33.03 28.61
N PHE A 19 52.32 -32.93 29.92
CA PHE A 19 50.97 -32.59 30.40
C PHE A 19 50.63 -31.09 30.21
N ALA A 20 51.59 -30.19 30.37
CA ALA A 20 51.36 -28.75 30.20
C ALA A 20 51.00 -28.36 28.76
N LEU A 21 51.55 -29.06 27.76
CA LEU A 21 51.23 -28.84 26.34
C LEU A 21 49.78 -29.28 26.04
N VAL A 22 49.34 -30.41 26.58
CA VAL A 22 47.96 -30.89 26.41
C VAL A 22 46.98 -29.93 27.08
N VAL A 23 47.28 -29.44 28.28
CA VAL A 23 46.43 -28.47 28.98
C VAL A 23 46.33 -27.16 28.21
N THR A 24 47.44 -26.63 27.68
CA THR A 24 47.42 -25.38 26.90
C THR A 24 46.70 -25.53 25.55
N LEU A 25 46.84 -26.68 24.89
CA LEU A 25 46.12 -26.98 23.65
C LEU A 25 44.61 -27.13 23.90
N VAL A 26 44.20 -27.84 24.95
CA VAL A 26 42.80 -27.96 25.34
C VAL A 26 42.22 -26.59 25.74
N LEU A 27 42.99 -25.76 26.45
CA LEU A 27 42.57 -24.42 26.87
C LEU A 27 42.45 -23.48 25.67
N MET A 28 43.38 -23.50 24.71
CA MET A 28 43.29 -22.72 23.47
C MET A 28 42.13 -23.18 22.58
N VAL A 29 41.89 -24.49 22.46
CA VAL A 29 40.76 -25.03 21.69
C VAL A 29 39.43 -24.63 22.35
N LEU A 30 39.33 -24.74 23.68
CA LEU A 30 38.16 -24.30 24.43
C LEU A 30 37.87 -22.80 24.20
N LEU A 31 38.88 -21.94 24.36
CA LEU A 31 38.76 -20.51 24.13
C LEU A 31 38.38 -20.18 22.68
N SER A 32 38.92 -20.93 21.71
CA SER A 32 38.62 -20.73 20.29
C SER A 32 37.17 -21.08 19.97
N ILE A 33 36.65 -22.18 20.51
CA ILE A 33 35.24 -22.57 20.36
C ILE A 33 34.31 -21.52 21.00
N LEU A 34 34.68 -21.03 22.20
CA LEU A 34 33.92 -20.00 22.90
C LEU A 34 33.88 -18.69 22.10
N ALA A 35 35.02 -18.28 21.56
CA ALA A 35 35.14 -17.08 20.72
C ALA A 35 34.32 -17.21 19.43
N LEU A 36 34.39 -18.34 18.74
CA LEU A 36 33.60 -18.61 17.53
C LEU A 36 32.09 -18.61 17.82
N GLY A 37 31.68 -19.18 18.96
CA GLY A 37 30.29 -19.13 19.43
C GLY A 37 29.81 -17.69 19.64
N MET A 38 30.59 -16.88 20.35
CA MET A 38 30.26 -15.47 20.60
C MET A 38 30.23 -14.63 19.31
N LEU A 39 31.17 -14.87 18.39
CA LEU A 39 31.20 -14.23 17.06
C LEU A 39 29.96 -14.56 16.23
N GLY A 40 29.49 -15.82 16.29
CA GLY A 40 28.26 -16.25 15.64
C GLY A 40 27.03 -15.50 16.17
N LEU A 41 26.84 -15.46 17.49
CA LEU A 41 25.73 -14.73 18.10
C LEU A 41 25.78 -13.22 17.82
N SER A 42 26.97 -12.62 17.86
CA SER A 42 27.16 -11.19 17.55
C SER A 42 26.78 -10.89 16.10
N SER A 43 27.22 -11.72 15.16
CA SER A 43 26.90 -11.57 13.72
C SER A 43 25.39 -11.67 13.46
N ILE A 44 24.69 -12.59 14.14
CA ILE A 44 23.23 -12.73 14.05
C ILE A 44 22.54 -11.49 14.62
N THR A 45 22.96 -11.03 15.79
CA THR A 45 22.39 -9.85 16.47
C THR A 45 22.58 -8.57 15.64
N LEU A 46 23.73 -8.41 14.99
CA LEU A 46 23.97 -7.28 14.09
C LEU A 46 23.07 -7.33 12.86
N ARG A 47 22.85 -8.52 12.29
CA ARG A 47 21.95 -8.70 11.14
C ARG A 47 20.48 -8.43 11.49
N THR A 48 20.03 -8.81 12.68
CA THR A 48 18.65 -8.50 13.12
C THR A 48 18.49 -7.01 13.44
N SER A 49 19.49 -6.39 14.05
CA SER A 49 19.51 -4.94 14.33
C SER A 49 19.46 -4.10 13.05
N SER A 50 20.25 -4.48 12.03
CA SER A 50 20.32 -3.75 10.77
C SER A 50 19.00 -3.76 9.98
N VAL A 51 18.15 -4.78 10.15
CA VAL A 51 16.82 -4.84 9.55
C VAL A 51 15.75 -4.19 10.43
N SER A 52 15.84 -4.38 11.75
CA SER A 52 14.80 -3.92 12.67
C SER A 52 14.73 -2.40 12.80
N SER A 53 15.86 -1.69 12.78
CA SER A 53 15.88 -0.22 12.89
C SER A 53 15.20 0.47 11.69
N PRO A 54 15.59 0.20 10.41
CA PRO A 54 14.90 0.78 9.26
C PRO A 54 13.42 0.41 9.20
N GLN A 55 13.05 -0.81 9.61
CA GLN A 55 11.65 -1.23 9.64
C GLN A 55 10.84 -0.48 10.70
N GLN A 56 11.41 -0.22 11.88
CA GLN A 56 10.77 0.62 12.91
C GLN A 56 10.57 2.05 12.40
N GLN A 57 11.58 2.60 11.73
CA GLN A 57 11.49 3.93 11.13
C GLN A 57 10.43 4.00 10.03
N ALA A 58 10.37 3.02 9.13
CA ALA A 58 9.35 2.93 8.10
C ALA A 58 7.94 2.82 8.70
N ARG A 59 7.76 2.04 9.77
CA ARG A 59 6.49 1.96 10.51
C ARG A 59 6.12 3.28 11.17
N ALA A 60 7.08 4.00 11.74
CA ALA A 60 6.85 5.33 12.31
C ALA A 60 6.40 6.33 11.23
N ASN A 61 7.08 6.35 10.08
CA ASN A 61 6.71 7.18 8.93
C ASN A 61 5.32 6.83 8.40
N ALA A 62 4.99 5.54 8.32
CA ALA A 62 3.66 5.08 7.89
C ALA A 62 2.55 5.48 8.88
N ARG A 63 2.80 5.40 10.20
CA ARG A 63 1.85 5.86 11.22
C ARG A 63 1.62 7.37 11.13
N MET A 64 2.68 8.15 10.94
CA MET A 64 2.58 9.58 10.69
C MET A 64 1.76 9.86 9.42
N ALA A 65 2.05 9.17 8.31
CA ALA A 65 1.32 9.31 7.06
C ALA A 65 -0.18 8.98 7.22
N MET A 66 -0.51 7.95 7.99
CA MET A 66 -1.89 7.59 8.31
C MET A 66 -2.60 8.72 9.10
N MET A 67 -1.93 9.33 10.08
CA MET A 67 -2.49 10.46 10.83
C MET A 67 -2.73 11.67 9.92
N ILE A 68 -1.79 11.96 9.00
CA ILE A 68 -1.94 13.03 8.01
C ILE A 68 -3.12 12.74 7.08
N ALA A 69 -3.22 11.51 6.57
CA ALA A 69 -4.32 11.09 5.70
C ALA A 69 -5.68 11.26 6.39
N LEU A 70 -5.79 10.84 7.65
CA LEU A 70 -7.01 10.98 8.44
C LEU A 70 -7.36 12.45 8.68
N ALA A 71 -6.37 13.29 9.00
CA ALA A 71 -6.58 14.72 9.17
C ALA A 71 -7.05 15.38 7.87
N ALA A 72 -6.41 15.06 6.74
CA ALA A 72 -6.78 15.58 5.43
C ALA A 72 -8.20 15.13 5.01
N LEU A 73 -8.59 13.90 5.33
CA LEU A 73 -9.95 13.40 5.14
C LEU A 73 -10.93 14.23 5.98
N GLN A 74 -10.74 14.27 7.30
CA GLN A 74 -11.66 14.98 8.21
C GLN A 74 -11.77 16.47 7.89
N GLU A 75 -10.67 17.13 7.55
CA GLU A 75 -10.65 18.54 7.16
C GLU A 75 -11.48 18.78 5.88
N SER A 76 -11.30 17.93 4.87
CA SER A 76 -11.91 18.15 3.56
C SER A 76 -13.34 17.63 3.45
N THR A 77 -13.68 16.55 4.16
CA THR A 77 -15.01 15.90 4.17
C THR A 77 -15.83 16.20 5.41
N GLY A 78 -15.34 17.04 6.32
CA GLY A 78 -16.04 17.40 7.56
C GLY A 78 -17.38 18.13 7.34
N PRO A 79 -17.45 19.15 6.46
CA PRO A 79 -18.72 19.79 6.13
C PRO A 79 -19.67 18.84 5.40
N ASP A 80 -20.96 18.87 5.74
CA ASP A 80 -21.99 17.97 5.20
C ASP A 80 -22.18 18.08 3.67
N GLN A 81 -21.85 19.23 3.09
CA GLN A 81 -21.95 19.47 1.64
C GLN A 81 -20.73 18.93 0.87
N ARG A 82 -20.17 17.79 1.27
CA ARG A 82 -18.98 17.22 0.63
C ARG A 82 -19.33 15.90 -0.05
N VAL A 83 -18.81 15.73 -1.26
CA VAL A 83 -18.99 14.51 -2.04
C VAL A 83 -17.63 14.00 -2.46
N THR A 84 -17.39 12.70 -2.27
CA THR A 84 -16.19 12.01 -2.75
C THR A 84 -16.47 11.32 -4.08
N ALA A 85 -15.46 11.27 -4.94
CA ALA A 85 -15.49 10.48 -6.17
C ALA A 85 -14.08 10.14 -6.65
N SER A 86 -13.96 9.09 -7.44
CA SER A 86 -12.69 8.68 -8.04
C SER A 86 -12.29 9.58 -9.21
N ALA A 87 -10.97 9.75 -9.45
CA ALA A 87 -10.42 10.41 -10.62
C ALA A 87 -10.85 9.73 -11.93
N ASN A 88 -11.19 8.43 -11.86
CA ASN A 88 -11.76 7.67 -12.98
C ASN A 88 -13.08 8.24 -13.52
N LEU A 89 -13.71 9.18 -12.83
CA LEU A 89 -14.85 9.93 -13.36
C LEU A 89 -14.48 10.72 -14.63
N ALA A 90 -13.20 11.08 -14.80
CA ALA A 90 -12.73 11.74 -16.01
C ALA A 90 -12.93 10.83 -17.23
N GLY A 91 -13.74 11.28 -18.18
CA GLY A 91 -14.23 10.46 -19.29
C GLY A 91 -14.34 11.23 -20.60
N ASN A 92 -14.46 10.47 -21.70
CA ASN A 92 -14.75 11.03 -23.02
C ASN A 92 -16.26 11.33 -23.18
N ALA A 93 -16.67 11.77 -24.38
CA ALA A 93 -18.08 12.08 -24.67
C ALA A 93 -19.02 10.87 -24.56
N THR A 94 -18.51 9.64 -24.73
CA THR A 94 -19.30 8.39 -24.62
C THR A 94 -19.35 7.85 -23.20
N GLY A 95 -18.76 8.55 -22.22
CA GLY A 95 -18.63 8.07 -20.84
C GLY A 95 -17.59 6.95 -20.68
N SER A 96 -16.80 6.67 -21.73
CA SER A 96 -15.70 5.73 -21.64
C SER A 96 -14.52 6.36 -20.91
N GLU A 97 -13.78 5.49 -20.24
CA GLU A 97 -12.57 5.85 -19.53
C GLU A 97 -11.53 6.49 -20.46
N ILE A 98 -10.82 7.48 -19.95
CA ILE A 98 -9.68 8.08 -20.64
C ILE A 98 -8.37 7.60 -20.02
N THR A 99 -7.32 7.61 -20.84
CA THR A 99 -5.94 7.47 -20.40
C THR A 99 -5.16 8.64 -21.00
N GLY A 100 -4.22 9.19 -20.24
CA GLY A 100 -3.44 10.33 -20.66
C GLY A 100 -2.66 10.10 -21.95
N PRO A 101 -2.34 11.18 -22.70
CA PRO A 101 -2.44 12.60 -22.32
C PRO A 101 -3.78 13.29 -22.67
N THR A 102 -4.83 12.53 -22.97
CA THR A 102 -6.11 13.10 -23.45
C THR A 102 -6.91 13.78 -22.33
N PRO A 103 -7.31 15.06 -22.47
CA PRO A 103 -8.17 15.72 -21.49
C PRO A 103 -9.61 15.14 -21.45
N PRO A 104 -10.27 15.14 -20.29
CA PRO A 104 -11.68 14.75 -20.17
C PRO A 104 -12.62 15.74 -20.88
N VAL A 105 -13.61 15.19 -21.58
CA VAL A 105 -14.67 15.98 -22.21
C VAL A 105 -15.74 16.39 -21.18
N ASN A 106 -15.88 15.62 -20.10
CA ASN A 106 -16.88 15.85 -19.06
C ASN A 106 -16.45 16.82 -17.94
N ASN A 107 -15.35 17.55 -18.11
CA ASN A 107 -14.81 18.47 -17.09
C ASN A 107 -15.60 19.78 -16.96
N THR A 108 -16.34 20.21 -17.97
CA THR A 108 -17.16 21.43 -17.87
C THR A 108 -18.61 21.10 -17.55
N ASN A 109 -19.27 21.95 -16.78
CA ASN A 109 -20.72 21.92 -16.64
C ASN A 109 -21.39 22.69 -17.80
N VAL A 110 -22.73 22.71 -17.80
CA VAL A 110 -23.54 23.43 -18.81
C VAL A 110 -23.25 24.93 -18.84
N ASP A 111 -22.81 25.50 -17.71
CA ASP A 111 -22.47 26.91 -17.56
C ASP A 111 -20.97 27.21 -17.85
N GLY A 112 -20.23 26.27 -18.45
CA GLY A 112 -18.81 26.44 -18.82
C GLY A 112 -17.81 26.46 -17.65
N THR A 113 -18.24 26.13 -16.43
CA THR A 113 -17.40 26.05 -15.23
C THR A 113 -16.69 24.69 -15.15
N SER A 114 -15.40 24.70 -14.82
CA SER A 114 -14.60 23.47 -14.63
C SER A 114 -14.94 22.76 -13.32
N LYS A 115 -15.07 21.44 -13.39
CA LYS A 115 -15.30 20.53 -12.26
C LYS A 115 -13.99 20.11 -11.57
N GLY A 116 -12.83 20.55 -12.08
CA GLY A 116 -11.50 20.17 -11.58
C GLY A 116 -11.04 18.78 -12.00
N LEU A 117 -11.69 18.17 -13.01
CA LEU A 117 -11.22 16.93 -13.63
C LEU A 117 -10.07 17.24 -14.60
N THR A 118 -9.09 16.35 -14.63
CA THR A 118 -7.93 16.44 -15.52
C THR A 118 -7.79 15.16 -16.33
N THR A 119 -6.79 15.10 -17.22
CA THR A 119 -6.32 13.81 -17.72
C THR A 119 -5.95 12.90 -16.55
N VAL A 120 -5.95 11.60 -16.81
CA VAL A 120 -5.70 10.56 -15.80
C VAL A 120 -4.68 9.57 -16.37
N TYR A 121 -3.68 9.22 -15.56
CA TYR A 121 -2.67 8.23 -15.88
C TYR A 121 -2.85 6.94 -15.06
N PRO A 122 -2.38 5.77 -15.56
CA PRO A 122 -2.20 4.59 -14.71
C PRO A 122 -1.45 4.96 -13.43
N GLY A 123 -1.91 4.49 -12.26
CA GLY A 123 -1.40 4.94 -10.95
C GLY A 123 -2.27 6.02 -10.27
N THR A 124 -2.83 6.96 -11.03
CA THR A 124 -3.61 8.09 -10.49
C THR A 124 -5.12 7.92 -10.60
N ARG A 125 -5.56 6.96 -11.42
CA ARG A 125 -6.97 6.71 -11.75
C ARG A 125 -7.88 6.52 -10.55
N HIS A 126 -7.40 5.87 -9.52
CA HIS A 126 -8.19 5.55 -8.34
C HIS A 126 -8.07 6.60 -7.23
N TRP A 127 -7.45 7.76 -7.50
CA TRP A 127 -7.37 8.84 -6.52
C TRP A 127 -8.76 9.34 -6.16
N THR A 128 -9.03 9.52 -4.87
CA THR A 128 -10.31 10.03 -4.41
C THR A 128 -10.24 11.54 -4.30
N GLY A 129 -11.08 12.25 -5.03
CA GLY A 129 -11.27 13.68 -4.92
C GLY A 129 -12.38 14.02 -3.94
N VAL A 130 -12.34 15.22 -3.40
CA VAL A 130 -13.42 15.80 -2.60
C VAL A 130 -13.95 17.02 -3.32
N TRP A 131 -15.25 17.06 -3.57
CA TRP A 131 -15.94 18.19 -4.17
C TRP A 131 -16.87 18.86 -3.16
N LYS A 132 -17.05 20.15 -3.34
CA LYS A 132 -18.10 20.93 -2.69
C LYS A 132 -19.02 21.53 -3.76
N PRO A 133 -20.32 21.70 -3.48
CA PRO A 133 -21.16 22.50 -4.35
C PRO A 133 -20.61 23.93 -4.35
N ARG A 134 -20.57 24.54 -5.54
CA ARG A 134 -20.22 25.97 -5.65
C ARG A 134 -21.23 26.78 -4.85
N ALA A 135 -20.75 27.70 -4.03
CA ALA A 135 -21.57 28.76 -3.46
C ALA A 135 -21.89 29.75 -4.58
N SER A 136 -22.91 29.48 -5.39
CA SER A 136 -23.64 30.56 -6.05
C SER A 136 -24.38 31.32 -4.95
N ASN A 137 -24.34 32.66 -4.95
CA ASN A 137 -25.16 33.44 -4.03
C ASN A 137 -26.63 33.11 -4.33
N PRO A 138 -27.34 32.40 -3.43
CA PRO A 138 -28.69 31.95 -3.74
C PRO A 138 -29.61 33.15 -4.02
N SER A 139 -29.39 34.27 -3.33
CA SER A 139 -30.15 35.51 -3.53
C SER A 139 -30.10 36.11 -4.94
N LEU A 140 -29.15 35.72 -5.81
CA LEU A 140 -28.98 36.30 -7.15
C LEU A 140 -29.15 35.30 -8.31
N GLU A 141 -29.11 33.98 -8.07
CA GLU A 141 -28.93 32.99 -9.15
C GLU A 141 -29.84 31.73 -9.07
N ILE A 142 -30.85 31.68 -8.18
CA ILE A 142 -31.70 30.48 -7.93
C ILE A 142 -32.32 29.86 -9.20
N PHE A 143 -32.58 30.63 -10.25
CA PHE A 143 -33.23 30.14 -11.48
C PHE A 143 -32.39 30.28 -12.75
N THR A 144 -31.15 30.75 -12.67
CA THR A 144 -30.33 31.07 -13.86
C THR A 144 -29.11 30.18 -14.02
N LYS A 145 -28.68 29.45 -12.98
CA LYS A 145 -27.48 28.60 -13.04
C LYS A 145 -27.66 27.30 -12.28
N THR A 146 -27.03 26.23 -12.77
CA THR A 146 -26.98 24.95 -12.07
C THR A 146 -25.77 24.94 -11.13
N SER A 147 -25.94 24.58 -9.86
CA SER A 147 -24.83 24.44 -8.92
C SER A 147 -23.76 23.50 -9.48
N ALA A 148 -22.55 24.02 -9.68
CA ALA A 148 -21.42 23.25 -10.22
C ALA A 148 -20.60 22.62 -9.08
N PRO A 149 -20.13 21.37 -9.21
CA PRO A 149 -19.17 20.83 -8.26
C PRO A 149 -17.82 21.54 -8.46
N THR A 150 -17.18 21.91 -7.35
CA THR A 150 -15.82 22.48 -7.35
C THR A 150 -14.91 21.54 -6.57
N LEU A 151 -13.80 21.13 -7.18
CA LEU A 151 -12.81 20.27 -6.54
C LEU A 151 -12.15 21.04 -5.38
N VAL A 152 -12.12 20.43 -4.20
CA VAL A 152 -11.44 20.95 -3.01
C VAL A 152 -10.01 20.45 -2.98
N LYS A 153 -9.81 19.12 -3.01
CA LYS A 153 -8.50 18.47 -3.07
C LYS A 153 -8.62 17.00 -3.47
N TRP A 154 -7.52 16.42 -3.92
CA TRP A 154 -7.34 14.96 -4.02
C TRP A 154 -6.80 14.42 -2.69
N LEU A 155 -7.33 13.30 -2.20
CA LEU A 155 -6.93 12.67 -0.94
C LEU A 155 -5.71 11.77 -1.15
N VAL A 156 -4.57 12.43 -1.36
CA VAL A 156 -3.28 11.80 -1.59
C VAL A 156 -2.16 12.63 -0.94
N SER A 157 -1.04 12.00 -0.60
CA SER A 157 0.19 12.67 -0.18
C SER A 157 0.72 13.62 -1.26
N GLY A 158 1.52 14.61 -0.86
CA GLY A 158 2.14 15.58 -1.76
C GLY A 158 1.45 16.95 -1.72
N ASN A 159 0.16 16.98 -1.41
CA ASN A 159 -0.65 18.21 -1.27
C ASN A 159 -0.15 19.16 -0.18
N GLU A 160 0.70 18.70 0.72
CA GLU A 160 1.33 19.49 1.77
C GLU A 160 2.43 20.42 1.22
N THR A 161 3.00 20.09 0.05
CA THR A 161 4.09 20.86 -0.58
C THR A 161 3.67 21.48 -1.91
N ALA A 162 2.88 20.76 -2.71
CA ALA A 162 2.37 21.23 -3.99
C ALA A 162 1.03 20.56 -4.30
N THR A 163 0.14 21.21 -5.05
CA THR A 163 -1.15 20.60 -5.41
C THR A 163 -0.92 19.37 -6.31
N ALA A 164 -1.17 18.18 -5.77
CA ALA A 164 -1.10 16.94 -6.53
C ALA A 164 -2.30 16.85 -7.48
N SER A 165 -2.05 16.47 -8.73
CA SER A 165 -3.06 16.33 -9.77
C SER A 165 -2.93 14.96 -10.44
N PRO A 166 -4.05 14.23 -10.66
CA PRO A 166 -4.05 13.00 -11.44
C PRO A 166 -3.52 13.17 -12.86
N GLY A 167 -3.60 14.41 -13.39
CA GLY A 167 -3.09 14.74 -14.71
C GLY A 167 -1.59 14.99 -14.77
N SER A 168 -0.85 14.81 -13.67
CA SER A 168 0.61 14.91 -13.70
C SER A 168 1.22 13.60 -14.16
N ILE A 169 2.07 13.70 -15.19
CA ILE A 169 2.91 12.60 -15.67
C ILE A 169 3.91 12.12 -14.61
N ASP A 170 4.18 12.92 -13.58
CA ASP A 170 5.13 12.57 -12.51
C ASP A 170 4.67 11.41 -11.63
N TYR A 171 3.37 11.09 -11.69
CA TYR A 171 2.75 10.04 -10.89
C TYR A 171 2.22 8.88 -11.75
N GLU A 172 2.57 8.87 -13.03
CA GLU A 172 2.24 7.77 -13.94
C GLU A 172 3.01 6.49 -13.57
N ILE A 173 2.33 5.36 -13.74
CA ILE A 173 2.93 4.03 -13.82
C ILE A 173 3.04 3.63 -15.29
N ASN A 174 4.25 3.37 -15.76
CA ASN A 174 4.49 2.98 -17.14
C ASN A 174 4.01 1.52 -17.42
N ALA A 175 4.09 1.08 -18.67
CA ALA A 175 3.68 -0.27 -19.06
C ALA A 175 4.53 -1.40 -18.42
N SER A 176 5.74 -1.10 -17.91
CA SER A 176 6.56 -2.04 -17.13
C SER A 176 6.18 -2.07 -15.64
N GLY A 177 5.22 -1.26 -15.19
CA GLY A 177 4.79 -1.21 -13.79
C GLY A 177 5.70 -0.37 -12.89
N GLU A 178 6.48 0.55 -13.47
CA GLU A 178 7.46 1.36 -12.76
C GLU A 178 7.00 2.83 -12.65
N VAL A 179 7.45 3.47 -11.56
CA VAL A 179 7.22 4.90 -11.29
C VAL A 179 8.26 5.76 -12.01
N LYS A 180 7.88 6.98 -12.36
CA LYS A 180 8.83 7.97 -12.88
C LYS A 180 9.85 8.38 -11.82
N LEU A 181 11.10 8.55 -12.26
CA LEU A 181 12.20 9.07 -11.46
C LEU A 181 12.41 10.57 -11.74
N ASP A 182 12.87 11.31 -10.73
CA ASP A 182 13.35 12.68 -10.88
C ASP A 182 14.72 12.71 -11.60
N SER A 183 15.22 13.91 -11.90
CA SER A 183 16.51 14.09 -12.55
C SER A 183 17.70 13.56 -11.74
N GLY A 184 17.51 13.30 -10.44
CA GLY A 184 18.50 12.68 -9.55
C GLY A 184 18.36 11.16 -9.44
N GLY A 185 17.43 10.54 -10.18
CA GLY A 185 17.17 9.10 -10.13
C GLY A 185 16.31 8.65 -8.95
N GLU A 186 15.69 9.57 -8.21
CA GLU A 186 14.83 9.26 -7.08
C GLU A 186 13.36 9.14 -7.52
N PRO A 187 12.58 8.17 -7.01
CA PRO A 187 11.19 8.01 -7.41
C PRO A 187 10.32 9.18 -6.93
N LEU A 188 9.51 9.72 -7.84
CA LEU A 188 8.55 10.81 -7.58
C LEU A 188 7.27 10.31 -6.90
N ALA A 189 6.90 9.06 -7.15
CA ALA A 189 5.76 8.38 -6.56
C ALA A 189 6.16 7.00 -6.02
N THR A 190 5.31 6.40 -5.20
CA THR A 190 5.43 5.01 -4.77
C THR A 190 4.13 4.25 -5.02
N ILE A 191 4.26 2.97 -5.37
CA ILE A 191 3.13 2.08 -5.65
C ILE A 191 2.59 1.57 -4.32
N LEU A 192 1.35 1.93 -4.01
CA LEU A 192 0.63 1.47 -2.81
C LEU A 192 -0.21 0.22 -3.10
N VAL A 193 -0.71 0.11 -4.34
CA VAL A 193 -1.43 -1.07 -4.85
C VAL A 193 -0.81 -1.45 -6.18
N GLY A 194 -0.24 -2.65 -6.28
CA GLY A 194 0.58 -3.07 -7.42
C GLY A 194 0.34 -4.52 -7.86
N ALA A 195 1.35 -5.12 -8.50
CA ALA A 195 1.28 -6.45 -9.12
C ALA A 195 0.72 -7.53 -8.21
N ASN A 196 1.13 -7.53 -6.94
CA ASN A 196 0.72 -8.54 -5.96
C ASN A 196 -0.72 -8.35 -5.45
N SER A 197 -1.39 -7.25 -5.83
CA SER A 197 -2.76 -6.94 -5.40
C SER A 197 -3.76 -7.03 -6.55
N VAL A 198 -3.39 -6.60 -7.75
CA VAL A 198 -4.31 -6.54 -8.91
C VAL A 198 -3.86 -7.42 -10.09
N GLY A 199 -2.84 -8.24 -9.88
CA GLY A 199 -2.26 -9.12 -10.88
C GLY A 199 -1.11 -8.47 -11.68
N THR A 200 -0.23 -9.33 -12.17
CA THR A 200 0.91 -8.95 -13.02
C THR A 200 0.42 -8.42 -14.36
N GLY A 201 0.99 -7.32 -14.84
CA GLY A 201 0.59 -6.70 -16.11
C GLY A 201 -0.67 -5.83 -16.06
N SER A 202 -1.39 -5.79 -14.94
CA SER A 202 -2.56 -4.92 -14.72
C SER A 202 -2.18 -3.50 -14.28
N TYR A 203 -1.17 -2.87 -14.90
CA TYR A 203 -0.65 -1.57 -14.46
C TYR A 203 -1.69 -0.43 -14.51
N ALA A 204 -2.70 -0.54 -15.37
CA ALA A 204 -3.85 0.38 -15.41
C ALA A 204 -4.62 0.46 -14.08
N ASN A 205 -4.60 -0.61 -13.28
CA ASN A 205 -5.28 -0.73 -11.99
C ASN A 205 -4.35 -0.44 -10.80
N TYR A 206 -3.09 -0.05 -11.04
CA TYR A 206 -2.17 0.27 -9.95
C TYR A 206 -2.57 1.60 -9.33
N VAL A 207 -2.22 1.74 -8.05
CA VAL A 207 -2.40 3.00 -7.32
C VAL A 207 -1.05 3.47 -6.84
N ALA A 208 -0.65 4.65 -7.32
CA ALA A 208 0.56 5.33 -6.95
C ALA A 208 0.23 6.60 -6.18
N ALA A 209 1.07 6.99 -5.23
CA ALA A 209 0.91 8.25 -4.50
C ALA A 209 2.24 9.01 -4.50
N PRO A 210 2.24 10.36 -4.52
CA PRO A 210 3.45 11.17 -4.46
C PRO A 210 4.28 10.84 -3.23
N LEU A 211 5.59 10.64 -3.42
CA LEU A 211 6.51 10.27 -2.37
C LEU A 211 7.08 11.52 -1.69
N VAL A 212 6.63 11.79 -0.47
CA VAL A 212 7.03 12.98 0.29
C VAL A 212 8.24 12.69 1.16
N LYS A 213 9.27 13.53 1.07
CA LYS A 213 10.51 13.44 1.85
C LYS A 213 10.34 14.13 3.20
N ILE A 214 10.64 13.44 4.29
CA ILE A 214 10.69 13.98 5.65
C ILE A 214 12.07 14.61 5.86
N LYS A 215 12.12 15.92 6.03
CA LYS A 215 13.36 16.67 6.24
C LYS A 215 13.60 16.91 7.73
N LYS A 216 14.86 16.80 8.16
CA LYS A 216 15.27 17.16 9.52
C LYS A 216 15.28 18.68 9.68
N SER A 217 14.73 19.17 10.80
CA SER A 217 14.65 20.61 11.08
C SER A 217 16.00 21.33 11.19
N VAL A 218 17.10 20.62 11.44
CA VAL A 218 18.42 21.22 11.73
C VAL A 218 19.27 21.40 10.47
N ASN A 219 19.34 20.38 9.61
CA ASN A 219 20.23 20.37 8.42
C ASN A 219 19.48 20.19 7.09
N GLY A 220 18.17 19.95 7.10
CA GLY A 220 17.38 19.68 5.89
C GLY A 220 17.56 18.26 5.31
N ASP A 221 18.43 17.43 5.91
CA ASP A 221 18.67 16.04 5.50
C ASP A 221 17.36 15.23 5.48
N THR A 222 17.22 14.38 4.47
CA THR A 222 16.06 13.48 4.37
C THR A 222 16.23 12.33 5.36
N THR A 223 15.41 12.31 6.40
CA THR A 223 15.43 11.24 7.42
C THR A 223 14.55 10.07 7.02
N GLY A 224 13.51 10.31 6.21
CA GLY A 224 12.58 9.28 5.78
C GLY A 224 11.71 9.77 4.64
N LYS A 225 10.85 8.88 4.15
CA LYS A 225 9.85 9.20 3.14
C LYS A 225 8.52 8.57 3.52
N TYR A 226 7.43 9.16 3.05
CA TYR A 226 6.10 8.62 3.23
C TYR A 226 5.22 8.90 2.01
N ALA A 227 4.19 8.08 1.84
CA ALA A 227 3.13 8.32 0.88
C ALA A 227 1.83 7.73 1.44
N TRP A 228 0.70 8.31 1.05
CA TRP A 228 -0.61 7.84 1.47
C TRP A 228 -1.65 8.17 0.39
N TRP A 229 -2.69 7.35 0.33
CA TRP A 229 -3.86 7.54 -0.52
C TRP A 229 -5.09 7.04 0.24
N ILE A 230 -6.21 7.72 0.05
CA ILE A 230 -7.50 7.27 0.58
C ILE A 230 -8.35 6.84 -0.61
N GLY A 231 -8.77 5.58 -0.62
CA GLY A 231 -9.68 5.04 -1.62
C GLY A 231 -11.13 5.10 -1.18
N ASP A 232 -12.00 5.63 -2.04
CA ASP A 232 -13.45 5.70 -1.83
C ASP A 232 -14.05 4.30 -1.60
N GLU A 233 -14.92 4.18 -0.59
CA GLU A 233 -15.69 2.96 -0.34
C GLU A 233 -16.87 2.82 -1.30
N GLY A 234 -17.38 3.93 -1.86
CA GLY A 234 -18.50 3.92 -2.81
C GLY A 234 -18.22 3.17 -4.12
N THR A 235 -16.94 3.00 -4.48
CA THR A 235 -16.52 2.26 -5.68
C THR A 235 -16.12 0.82 -5.40
N LYS A 236 -16.18 0.37 -4.14
CA LYS A 236 -15.75 -0.97 -3.74
C LYS A 236 -16.96 -1.86 -3.50
N SER A 237 -16.89 -3.08 -4.02
CA SER A 237 -17.72 -4.17 -3.52
C SER A 237 -16.96 -4.83 -2.38
N ARG A 238 -17.47 -4.72 -1.16
CA ARG A 238 -17.01 -5.62 -0.09
C ARG A 238 -17.40 -7.05 -0.51
N ILE A 239 -16.77 -8.10 -0.02
CA ILE A 239 -17.14 -9.50 -0.35
C ILE A 239 -17.42 -10.34 0.90
N ASN A 240 -16.98 -9.84 2.05
CA ASN A 240 -17.09 -10.46 3.37
C ASN A 240 -18.39 -10.14 4.13
N LEU A 241 -19.21 -9.18 3.68
CA LEU A 241 -20.53 -8.92 4.27
C LEU A 241 -21.60 -9.67 3.48
N GLY A 242 -21.82 -10.94 3.78
CA GLY A 242 -22.96 -11.70 3.29
C GLY A 242 -23.89 -12.05 4.46
N PRO A 243 -25.21 -12.13 4.28
CA PRO A 243 -26.05 -12.84 5.24
C PRO A 243 -25.52 -14.28 5.36
N ALA A 244 -25.55 -14.86 6.56
CA ALA A 244 -25.27 -16.28 6.74
C ALA A 244 -26.42 -17.06 6.05
N LEU A 245 -26.20 -17.46 4.80
CA LEU A 245 -27.21 -18.18 4.03
C LEU A 245 -27.12 -19.66 4.34
N SER A 246 -28.21 -20.22 4.88
CA SER A 246 -28.39 -21.67 4.95
C SER A 246 -28.37 -22.23 3.51
N PRO A 247 -27.68 -23.35 3.24
CA PRO A 247 -27.41 -23.86 1.88
C PRO A 247 -28.64 -24.09 0.98
N ASN A 248 -29.85 -24.12 1.54
CA ASN A 248 -31.09 -24.50 0.85
C ASN A 248 -32.18 -23.41 0.86
N VAL A 249 -31.86 -22.15 1.16
CA VAL A 249 -32.84 -21.07 1.10
C VAL A 249 -32.59 -20.20 -0.12
N ALA A 250 -33.50 -20.26 -1.11
CA ALA A 250 -33.53 -19.30 -2.21
C ALA A 250 -33.81 -17.91 -1.65
N VAL A 251 -32.86 -16.99 -1.79
CA VAL A 251 -32.94 -15.66 -1.20
C VAL A 251 -33.71 -14.74 -2.14
N THR A 252 -34.99 -14.50 -1.84
CA THR A 252 -35.85 -13.61 -2.63
C THR A 252 -35.53 -12.13 -2.43
N TYR A 253 -34.84 -11.78 -1.33
CA TYR A 253 -34.42 -10.41 -1.03
C TYR A 253 -33.04 -10.45 -0.35
N PRO A 254 -31.93 -10.42 -1.12
CA PRO A 254 -30.60 -10.27 -0.52
C PRO A 254 -30.62 -9.00 0.33
N GLY A 255 -30.27 -9.15 1.61
CA GLY A 255 -30.40 -8.11 2.61
C GLY A 255 -29.89 -6.75 2.12
N LEU A 256 -30.68 -5.71 2.39
CA LEU A 256 -30.41 -4.30 2.10
C LEU A 256 -29.12 -3.85 2.81
N SER A 257 -27.97 -4.25 2.29
CA SER A 257 -26.68 -3.63 2.58
C SER A 257 -26.32 -2.76 1.39
N ALA A 258 -25.63 -1.64 1.63
CA ALA A 258 -25.25 -0.69 0.58
C ALA A 258 -24.49 -1.34 -0.60
N SER A 259 -23.83 -2.48 -0.36
CA SER A 259 -23.27 -3.33 -1.40
C SER A 259 -24.24 -4.47 -1.74
N ARG A 260 -25.06 -4.30 -2.80
CA ARG A 260 -25.89 -5.37 -3.37
C ARG A 260 -24.98 -6.40 -4.06
N ARG A 261 -25.07 -7.69 -3.66
CA ARG A 261 -24.17 -8.76 -4.14
C ARG A 261 -24.87 -10.02 -4.61
N ALA A 262 -26.04 -9.87 -5.20
CA ALA A 262 -26.72 -10.97 -5.84
C ALA A 262 -27.56 -10.44 -6.98
N TRP A 263 -27.87 -11.32 -7.93
CA TRP A 263 -28.93 -11.03 -8.89
C TRP A 263 -30.26 -11.13 -8.16
N GLU A 264 -30.99 -10.03 -8.18
CA GLU A 264 -32.38 -9.97 -7.73
C GLU A 264 -33.25 -10.28 -8.96
N THR A 265 -33.99 -11.38 -8.92
CA THR A 265 -35.04 -11.61 -9.90
C THR A 265 -36.28 -10.83 -9.46
N VAL A 266 -36.74 -9.92 -10.33
CA VAL A 266 -38.00 -9.22 -10.10
C VAL A 266 -39.15 -10.22 -10.26
N ASN A 267 -40.23 -10.03 -9.50
CA ASN A 267 -41.42 -10.86 -9.62
C ASN A 267 -41.90 -10.93 -11.09
N GLY A 268 -42.11 -12.14 -11.61
CA GLY A 268 -42.36 -12.41 -13.04
C GLY A 268 -41.14 -12.85 -13.86
N TYR A 269 -39.92 -12.72 -13.33
CA TYR A 269 -38.66 -13.14 -13.96
C TYR A 269 -37.91 -14.21 -13.16
N ALA A 270 -38.63 -15.01 -12.36
CA ALA A 270 -38.04 -16.07 -11.54
C ALA A 270 -37.29 -17.14 -12.36
N ASN A 271 -37.66 -17.31 -13.64
CA ASN A 271 -37.04 -18.25 -14.58
C ASN A 271 -35.94 -17.62 -15.44
N TYR A 272 -35.52 -16.37 -15.16
CA TYR A 272 -34.44 -15.74 -15.90
C TYR A 272 -33.12 -16.50 -15.63
N PRO A 273 -32.32 -16.81 -16.67
CA PRO A 273 -31.13 -17.63 -16.53
C PRO A 273 -30.13 -17.01 -15.56
N GLN A 274 -29.59 -17.85 -14.67
CA GLN A 274 -28.55 -17.46 -13.73
C GLN A 274 -27.18 -17.51 -14.44
N PRO A 275 -26.33 -16.50 -14.29
CA PRO A 275 -25.01 -16.50 -14.91
C PRO A 275 -24.18 -17.71 -14.49
N GLY A 276 -23.57 -18.36 -15.48
CA GLY A 276 -22.97 -19.69 -15.36
C GLY A 276 -23.84 -20.81 -15.96
N THR A 277 -25.14 -20.60 -16.18
CA THR A 277 -25.98 -21.52 -16.98
C THR A 277 -25.97 -21.09 -18.44
N SER A 278 -25.04 -21.65 -19.23
CA SER A 278 -24.98 -21.64 -20.72
C SER A 278 -25.11 -20.31 -21.48
N GLN A 279 -25.28 -19.15 -20.82
CA GLN A 279 -25.34 -17.83 -21.45
C GLN A 279 -24.12 -17.00 -21.08
N SER A 280 -23.26 -16.75 -22.07
CA SER A 280 -21.96 -16.06 -21.97
C SER A 280 -22.06 -14.55 -21.74
N ASN A 281 -23.25 -13.98 -21.82
CA ASN A 281 -23.44 -12.51 -21.81
C ASN A 281 -23.65 -11.92 -20.42
N LEU A 282 -23.70 -12.75 -19.38
CA LEU A 282 -23.86 -12.28 -18.02
C LEU A 282 -22.55 -12.46 -17.25
N LEU A 283 -22.03 -11.35 -16.71
CA LEU A 283 -20.78 -11.33 -15.98
C LEU A 283 -20.91 -12.14 -14.69
N LYS A 284 -19.99 -13.09 -14.49
CA LYS A 284 -19.88 -13.88 -13.26
C LYS A 284 -19.47 -12.97 -12.11
N VAL A 285 -20.30 -12.88 -11.08
CA VAL A 285 -19.95 -12.20 -9.82
C VAL A 285 -19.20 -13.19 -8.94
N VAL A 286 -17.95 -12.88 -8.59
CA VAL A 286 -17.11 -13.74 -7.75
C VAL A 286 -17.79 -13.92 -6.38
N THR A 287 -17.97 -15.18 -5.96
CA THR A 287 -18.52 -15.51 -4.64
C THR A 287 -17.41 -15.77 -3.63
N THR A 288 -17.71 -15.68 -2.33
CA THR A 288 -16.74 -15.90 -1.24
C THR A 288 -16.01 -17.24 -1.33
N LYS A 289 -16.66 -18.30 -1.81
CA LYS A 289 -16.04 -19.63 -2.00
C LYS A 289 -14.97 -19.66 -3.10
N GLU A 290 -15.05 -18.77 -4.08
CA GLU A 290 -14.09 -18.70 -5.19
C GLU A 290 -12.86 -17.86 -4.82
N MET A 291 -12.98 -17.02 -3.78
CA MET A 291 -11.88 -16.22 -3.24
C MET A 291 -10.97 -17.00 -2.28
N GLU A 292 -11.43 -18.11 -1.68
CA GLU A 292 -10.59 -18.98 -0.85
C GLU A 292 -9.57 -19.80 -1.66
N LEU A 293 -9.68 -19.78 -2.99
CA LEU A 293 -8.84 -20.51 -3.95
C LEU A 293 -7.82 -19.63 -4.67
N LEU A 294 -7.72 -18.34 -4.33
CA LEU A 294 -6.73 -17.37 -4.82
C LEU A 294 -5.74 -17.01 -3.72
#